data_AF-A0A3M1FTT0-F1
#
_entry.id   AF-A0A3M1FTT0-F1
#
_cell.length_a   1.000
_cell.length_b   1.000
_cell.length_c   1.000
_cell.angle_alpha   90.00
_cell.angle_beta   90.00
_cell.angle_gamma   90.00
#
_symmetry.space_group_name_H-M   'P 1'
#
loop_
_entity.id
_entity.type
_entity.pdbx_description
1 polymer ?
#
loop_
_entity_poly.entity_id
_entity_poly.type
_entity_poly.pdbx_seq_one_letter_code
_entity_poly.pdbx_strand_id
1 'polypeptide(L)' 'DSEIYGGSNVGNLGGVEAEEIPWNGRSWSIAVRLPPLGALILKPGSV' A
#
# COMPACT_ATOMS: atom_id res chain seq x y z
N ASP A 1 -4.44 -2.00 -8.33
CA ASP A 1 -4.86 -2.61 -9.61
C ASP A 1 -5.74 -1.62 -10.33
N SER A 2 -5.13 -0.58 -10.91
CA SER A 2 -5.88 0.60 -11.35
C SER A 2 -6.77 0.28 -12.55
N GLU A 3 -7.97 0.85 -12.55
CA GLU A 3 -8.94 0.72 -13.64
C GLU A 3 -8.38 1.21 -14.98
N ILE A 4 -7.46 2.19 -14.97
CA ILE A 4 -6.81 2.69 -16.20
C ILE A 4 -5.98 1.62 -16.93
N TYR A 5 -5.61 0.55 -16.22
CA TYR A 5 -4.91 -0.61 -16.76
C TYR A 5 -5.83 -1.83 -16.93
N GLY A 6 -7.15 -1.67 -16.80
CA GLY A 6 -8.15 -2.75 -16.85
C GLY A 6 -8.30 -3.52 -15.53
N GLY A 7 -7.78 -2.98 -14.43
CA GLY A 7 -7.84 -3.59 -13.10
C GLY A 7 -9.16 -3.36 -12.35
N SER A 8 -9.31 -4.07 -11.24
CA SER A 8 -10.43 -4.00 -10.27
C SER A 8 -10.56 -2.69 -9.49
N ASN A 9 -9.63 -1.77 -9.68
CA ASN A 9 -9.45 -0.53 -8.92
C ASN A 9 -9.23 -0.70 -7.40
N VAL A 10 -8.93 -1.92 -6.94
CA VAL A 10 -8.50 -2.14 -5.56
C VAL A 10 -7.15 -1.45 -5.35
N GLY A 11 -7.07 -0.63 -4.30
CA GLY A 11 -5.90 0.15 -3.93
C GLY A 11 -6.04 0.82 -2.56
N ASN A 12 -5.12 1.73 -2.27
CA ASN A 12 -5.01 2.39 -0.96
C ASN A 12 -5.22 3.92 -1.05
N LEU A 13 -6.07 4.39 -1.96
CA LEU A 13 -6.51 5.80 -2.04
C LEU A 13 -5.39 6.87 -2.04
N GLY A 14 -4.22 6.56 -2.61
CA GLY A 14 -3.09 7.50 -2.73
C GLY A 14 -1.94 7.27 -1.73
N GLY A 15 -2.17 6.56 -0.63
CA GLY A 15 -1.14 6.27 0.37
C GLY A 15 -1.71 5.65 1.65
N VAL A 16 -0.82 5.19 2.52
CA VAL A 16 -1.16 4.69 3.85
C VAL A 16 -0.18 5.26 4.86
N GLU A 17 -0.70 5.63 6.03
CA GLU A 17 0.15 6.07 7.13
C GLU A 17 0.76 4.87 7.84
N ALA A 18 2.03 5.00 8.22
CA ALA A 18 2.71 4.00 9.01
C ALA A 18 2.31 4.16 10.48
N GLU A 19 2.15 3.03 11.16
CA GLU A 19 1.86 2.96 12.59
C GLU A 19 3.05 2.33 13.33
N GLU A 20 3.24 2.70 14.59
CA GLU A 20 4.30 2.17 15.47
C GLU A 20 3.94 0.75 15.97
N ILE A 21 3.65 -0.13 15.01
CA ILE A 21 3.30 -1.53 15.22
C ILE A 21 4.43 -2.36 14.62
N PRO A 22 5.27 -3.01 15.44
CA PRO A 22 6.38 -3.81 14.93
C PRO A 22 5.91 -5.01 14.09
N TRP A 23 6.51 -5.18 12.91
CA TRP A 23 6.21 -6.30 12.01
C TRP A 23 7.40 -6.62 11.10
N ASN A 24 7.61 -7.91 10.78
CA ASN A 24 8.71 -8.38 9.92
C ASN A 24 10.10 -7.81 10.29
N GLY A 25 10.40 -7.70 11.59
CA GLY A 25 11.70 -7.20 12.09
C GLY A 25 11.90 -5.69 11.96
N ARG A 26 10.84 -4.91 11.75
CA ARG A 26 10.85 -3.44 11.67
C ARG A 26 9.96 -2.84 12.77
N SER A 27 10.28 -1.64 13.22
CA SER A 27 9.55 -0.95 14.31
C SER A 27 8.21 -0.35 13.87
N TRP A 28 8.06 -0.04 12.58
CA TRP A 28 6.85 0.52 11.99
C TRP A 28 6.32 -0.41 10.90
N SER A 29 5.01 -0.38 10.69
CA SER A 29 4.33 -1.13 9.64
C SER A 29 3.20 -0.32 9.01
N ILE A 30 2.71 -0.81 7.87
CA ILE A 30 1.58 -0.23 7.16
C ILE A 30 0.54 -1.33 6.90
N ALA A 31 -0.73 -1.02 7.11
CA ALA A 31 -1.84 -1.87 6.71
C ALA A 31 -2.25 -1.54 5.27
N VAL A 32 -2.03 -2.46 4.33
CA VAL A 32 -2.33 -2.26 2.90
C VAL A 32 -3.38 -3.23 2.40
N ARG A 33 -4.25 -2.74 1.50
CA ARG A 33 -5.08 -3.57 0.64
C ARG A 33 -4.26 -4.01 -0.57
N LEU A 34 -3.97 -5.30 -0.64
CA LEU A 34 -3.29 -5.90 -1.78
C LEU A 34 -4.31 -6.25 -2.88
N PRO A 35 -4.15 -5.72 -4.09
CA PRO A 35 -5.05 -6.06 -5.19
C PRO A 35 -4.85 -7.51 -5.65
N PRO A 36 -5.92 -8.18 -6.15
CA PRO A 36 -5.80 -9.53 -6.69
C PRO A 36 -4.90 -9.52 -7.93
N LEU A 37 -3.87 -10.38 -7.95
CA LEU A 37 -2.89 -10.51 -9.04
C LEU A 37 -2.23 -9.17 -9.44
N GLY A 38 -2.15 -8.21 -8.52
CA GLY A 38 -1.51 -6.91 -8.73
C GLY A 38 -0.25 -6.73 -7.90
N ALA A 39 0.52 -5.69 -8.23
CA ALA A 39 1.65 -5.23 -7.43
C ALA A 39 1.40 -3.80 -6.93
N LEU A 40 2.00 -3.46 -5.79
CA LEU A 40 2.06 -2.10 -5.25
C LEU A 40 3.52 -1.65 -5.19
N ILE A 41 3.81 -0.46 -5.70
CA ILE A 41 5.10 0.21 -5.52
C ILE A 41 4.84 1.41 -4.61
N LEU A 42 5.54 1.47 -3.48
CA LEU A 42 5.35 2.48 -2.44
C LEU A 42 6.65 3.24 -2.21
N LYS A 43 6.54 4.52 -1.85
CA LYS A 43 7.65 5.36 -1.40
C LYS A 43 7.21 6.18 -0.19
N PRO A 44 8.14 6.65 0.66
CA PRO A 44 7.81 7.61 1.71
C PRO A 44 7.10 8.85 1.15
N GLY A 45 6.09 9.34 1.87
CA GLY A 45 5.43 10.60 1.54
C GLY A 45 6.42 11.76 1.62
N SER A 46 6.29 12.71 0.72
CA SER A 46 6.94 14.01 0.85
C SER A 46 6.05 14.88 1.72
N VAL A 47 6.58 15.35 2.85
CA VAL A 47 5.93 16.36 3.70
C VAL A 47 5.73 17.67 2.93
#